data_AF-A0A3Q3KWU7-F1
#
_entry.id   AF-A0A3Q3KWU7-F1
#
_cell.length_a   1.000
_cell.length_b   1.000
_cell.length_c   1.000
_cell.angle_alpha   90.00
_cell.angle_beta   90.00
_cell.angle_gamma   90.00
#
_symmetry.space_group_name_H-M   'P 1'
#
loop_
_entity.id
_entity.type
_entity.pdbx_description
1 polymer ?
#
loop_
_entity_poly.entity_id
_entity_poly.type
_entity_poly.pdbx_seq_one_letter_code
_entity_poly.pdbx_strand_id
1 'polypeptide(L)'
;MRIRLIALGGHGMSLFAAQTSPPDPCYDEHGNPRRCIPDFVNAAFGKEVKVSSTCGKTPSRYCVVTSAEKGDERTRNCHTCDASDPKKYHPPAYLTDLNNPHNLTCWQSENFIQSPQNVTLTLSLGKKFEVTYVSLQFCSPRPESMVIYKSMDYGKTWVPFQFYSTQCRKMYNKPNRAVITKQNEQEAVCTDSHTDMYPLTGGLIAFSTLDGRPSAHDFDNSPVLQDWVTATDIKVIFSRLHTFGDENEDDSELARDSYFYAVSDLQVGGRCKCNGHASRCVKDRDGSLVCECKHNTAGPECDRCKPFHYDRPWQRATAREANECVACNCNLHARRCRFNMELYKLSGRKSGGVCLNCRHNTAGRHCHYCKEGYYRDLSKPISHRKACKACDCHPVGAAGKTCNQTTGQCPCKDGVTGITCNRCAKGYQQSRSPIAPCIKIPVAPPTTPSSITEEPSDCDSYCKASKGKLKINMKKYCKKDYAVQVHILKAEKAGEWWKFTVNIISVYKQGENRIRRGDQFLWIRGKDVACKCPKVKPGKKYLLLGNDEDSPGQSGVVADKGSLVIQWRDTWARRLRKFQQREKKGKCKKP
;
A
#
# COMPACT_ATOMS: atom_id res chain seq x y z
N MET A 1 -54.00 -47.84 -55.72
CA MET A 1 -52.70 -48.50 -56.02
C MET A 1 -51.61 -47.44 -55.94
N ARG A 2 -50.45 -47.79 -55.36
CA ARG A 2 -49.30 -46.93 -54.99
C ARG A 2 -48.97 -45.83 -56.01
N ILE A 3 -48.39 -44.71 -55.53
CA ILE A 3 -47.02 -44.27 -55.86
C ILE A 3 -46.68 -42.94 -55.12
N ARG A 4 -45.43 -42.87 -54.65
CA ARG A 4 -44.73 -41.81 -53.88
C ARG A 4 -44.98 -40.37 -54.37
N LEU A 5 -44.94 -39.39 -53.47
CA LEU A 5 -44.12 -38.16 -53.60
C LEU A 5 -44.12 -37.27 -52.33
N ILE A 6 -42.93 -37.19 -51.71
CA ILE A 6 -42.26 -36.11 -50.95
C ILE A 6 -43.13 -35.01 -50.27
N ALA A 7 -43.01 -34.88 -48.94
CA ALA A 7 -43.30 -33.65 -48.20
C ALA A 7 -42.20 -33.36 -47.16
N LEU A 8 -41.76 -32.10 -47.12
CA LEU A 8 -40.69 -31.55 -46.30
C LEU A 8 -40.99 -31.62 -44.80
N GLY A 9 -40.07 -32.17 -44.02
CA GLY A 9 -40.07 -32.11 -42.55
C GLY A 9 -39.34 -30.86 -42.04
N GLY A 10 -40.12 -29.86 -41.60
CA GLY A 10 -39.62 -28.73 -40.83
C GLY A 10 -38.98 -29.18 -39.52
N HIS A 11 -37.74 -28.74 -39.28
CA HIS A 11 -37.02 -29.01 -38.04
C HIS A 11 -37.65 -28.21 -36.89
N GLY A 12 -38.13 -28.93 -35.89
CA GLY A 12 -38.57 -28.37 -34.61
C GLY A 12 -37.41 -27.63 -33.93
N MET A 13 -37.67 -26.37 -33.55
CA MET A 13 -36.76 -25.61 -32.70
C MET A 13 -36.80 -26.19 -31.28
N SER A 14 -35.62 -26.63 -30.84
CA SER A 14 -35.37 -27.19 -29.51
C SER A 14 -35.47 -26.10 -28.44
N LEU A 15 -36.38 -26.29 -27.49
CA LEU A 15 -36.49 -25.53 -26.25
C LEU A 15 -35.33 -25.89 -25.30
N PHE A 16 -34.15 -25.35 -25.58
CA PHE A 16 -33.09 -25.22 -24.58
C PHE A 16 -32.73 -23.73 -24.47
N ALA A 17 -33.50 -23.01 -23.68
CA ALA A 17 -33.05 -21.74 -23.13
C ALA A 17 -31.78 -22.02 -22.33
N ALA A 18 -30.63 -21.62 -22.86
CA ALA A 18 -29.37 -21.65 -22.15
C ALA A 18 -29.58 -20.91 -20.81
N GLN A 19 -29.51 -21.63 -19.69
CA GLN A 19 -29.35 -21.02 -18.38
C GLN A 19 -27.97 -20.37 -18.35
N THR A 20 -27.86 -19.15 -18.88
CA THR A 20 -26.73 -18.29 -18.65
C THR A 20 -26.70 -18.00 -17.15
N SER A 21 -25.65 -18.46 -16.46
CA SER A 21 -25.39 -18.09 -15.07
C SER A 21 -25.52 -16.57 -14.93
N PRO A 22 -26.21 -16.06 -13.89
CA PRO A 22 -26.38 -14.62 -13.72
C PRO A 22 -25.01 -13.91 -13.77
N PRO A 23 -24.91 -12.77 -14.47
CA PRO A 23 -23.65 -12.05 -14.61
C PRO A 23 -23.09 -11.69 -13.23
N ASP A 24 -21.78 -11.84 -13.04
CA ASP A 24 -21.11 -11.55 -11.77
C ASP A 24 -21.30 -10.07 -11.41
N PRO A 25 -22.02 -9.73 -10.33
CA PRO A 25 -22.37 -8.34 -10.02
C PRO A 25 -21.15 -7.51 -9.63
N CYS A 26 -19.98 -8.11 -9.39
CA CYS A 26 -18.72 -7.42 -9.14
C CYS A 26 -18.09 -6.81 -10.41
N TYR A 27 -18.63 -7.07 -11.59
CA TYR A 27 -18.14 -6.52 -12.85
C TYR A 27 -19.29 -5.85 -13.62
N ASP A 28 -18.97 -4.81 -14.37
CA ASP A 28 -19.90 -4.21 -15.34
C ASP A 28 -19.98 -5.07 -16.62
N GLU A 29 -20.82 -4.65 -17.56
CA GLU A 29 -21.01 -5.36 -18.85
C GLU A 29 -19.74 -5.40 -19.72
N HIS A 30 -18.80 -4.48 -19.47
CA HIS A 30 -17.51 -4.41 -20.17
C HIS A 30 -16.41 -5.20 -19.43
N GLY A 31 -16.72 -5.82 -18.29
CA GLY A 31 -15.77 -6.54 -17.45
C GLY A 31 -14.93 -5.65 -16.53
N ASN A 32 -15.23 -4.36 -16.41
CA ASN A 32 -14.55 -3.49 -15.45
C ASN A 32 -15.06 -3.78 -14.03
N PRO A 33 -14.17 -3.79 -13.02
CA PRO A 33 -14.55 -3.95 -11.63
C PRO A 33 -15.52 -2.85 -11.17
N ARG A 34 -16.55 -3.24 -10.41
CA ARG A 34 -17.47 -2.33 -9.71
C ARG A 34 -17.76 -2.85 -8.31
N ARG A 35 -18.15 -1.99 -7.37
CA ARG A 35 -18.51 -2.43 -6.01
C ARG A 35 -19.62 -3.48 -6.05
N CYS A 36 -19.42 -4.57 -5.32
CA CYS A 36 -20.43 -5.59 -5.07
C CYS A 36 -20.48 -5.92 -3.59
N ILE A 37 -21.69 -6.09 -3.06
CA ILE A 37 -21.95 -6.35 -1.64
C ILE A 37 -22.87 -7.56 -1.52
N PRO A 38 -22.73 -8.38 -0.47
CA PRO A 38 -23.64 -9.49 -0.23
C PRO A 38 -25.06 -9.05 0.05
N ASP A 39 -25.99 -9.97 -0.18
CA ASP A 39 -27.40 -9.80 0.13
C ASP A 39 -27.63 -9.49 1.62
N PHE A 40 -28.71 -8.77 1.87
CA PHE A 40 -29.18 -8.49 3.22
C PHE A 40 -29.90 -9.72 3.80
N VAL A 41 -29.54 -10.12 5.02
CA VAL A 41 -30.07 -11.34 5.66
C VAL A 41 -30.36 -11.09 7.14
N ASN A 42 -31.28 -11.87 7.72
CA ASN A 42 -31.31 -12.08 9.15
C ASN A 42 -30.20 -13.08 9.52
N ALA A 43 -29.09 -12.57 10.05
CA ALA A 43 -27.92 -13.39 10.40
C ALA A 43 -28.14 -14.29 11.63
N ALA A 44 -29.22 -14.05 12.39
CA ALA A 44 -29.61 -14.88 13.53
C ALA A 44 -30.42 -16.12 13.11
N PHE A 45 -31.08 -16.09 11.95
CA PHE A 45 -32.01 -17.14 11.54
C PHE A 45 -31.35 -18.54 11.51
N GLY A 46 -31.97 -19.50 12.18
CA GLY A 46 -31.50 -20.89 12.29
C GLY A 46 -30.19 -21.06 13.07
N LYS A 47 -29.75 -20.06 13.85
CA LYS A 47 -28.53 -20.13 14.67
C LYS A 47 -28.85 -20.45 16.11
N GLU A 48 -28.07 -21.32 16.71
CA GLU A 48 -28.19 -21.60 18.14
C GLU A 48 -27.76 -20.37 18.98
N VAL A 49 -28.66 -19.92 19.85
CA VAL A 49 -28.42 -18.84 20.81
C VAL A 49 -28.09 -19.45 22.17
N LYS A 50 -26.96 -19.05 22.76
CA LYS A 50 -26.60 -19.45 24.12
C LYS A 50 -27.30 -18.55 25.12
N VAL A 51 -28.04 -19.14 26.05
CA VAL A 51 -28.79 -18.39 27.07
C VAL A 51 -28.36 -18.77 28.48
N SER A 52 -28.47 -17.85 29.43
CA SER A 52 -28.10 -18.14 30.83
C SER A 52 -29.21 -18.77 31.68
N SER A 53 -30.47 -18.65 31.26
CA SER A 53 -31.63 -19.21 31.98
C SER A 53 -32.67 -19.71 30.98
N THR A 54 -33.34 -20.82 31.29
CA THR A 54 -34.46 -21.37 30.49
C THR A 54 -35.34 -22.18 31.43
N CYS A 55 -36.66 -21.97 31.37
CA CYS A 55 -37.59 -22.69 32.23
C CYS A 55 -37.65 -24.20 31.91
N GLY A 56 -38.17 -24.98 32.87
CA GLY A 56 -38.54 -26.38 32.64
C GLY A 56 -37.47 -27.44 32.95
N LYS A 57 -36.26 -27.07 33.38
CA LYS A 57 -35.27 -28.06 33.88
C LYS A 57 -35.84 -28.87 35.07
N THR A 58 -36.53 -28.15 35.94
CA THR A 58 -37.52 -28.70 36.87
C THR A 58 -38.87 -28.10 36.48
N PRO A 59 -39.96 -28.89 36.39
CA PRO A 59 -41.27 -28.34 36.05
C PRO A 59 -41.64 -27.16 36.96
N SER A 60 -41.86 -26.00 36.38
CA SER A 60 -42.18 -24.76 37.11
C SER A 60 -43.47 -24.13 36.60
N ARG A 61 -44.28 -23.60 37.51
CA ARG A 61 -45.51 -22.86 37.17
C ARG A 61 -45.15 -21.43 36.79
N TYR A 62 -45.72 -20.88 35.73
CA TYR A 62 -45.58 -19.46 35.38
C TYR A 62 -46.96 -18.88 35.09
N CYS A 63 -47.14 -17.57 35.30
CA CYS A 63 -48.44 -16.90 35.14
C CYS A 63 -48.33 -15.73 34.17
N VAL A 64 -49.17 -15.74 33.14
CA VAL A 64 -49.28 -14.63 32.18
C VAL A 64 -50.34 -13.66 32.70
N VAL A 65 -49.96 -12.39 32.84
CA VAL A 65 -50.86 -11.31 33.23
C VAL A 65 -51.48 -10.71 31.98
N THR A 66 -52.80 -10.74 31.89
CA THR A 66 -53.58 -10.09 30.82
C THR A 66 -54.37 -8.92 31.37
N SER A 67 -54.36 -7.81 30.64
CA SER A 67 -55.10 -6.57 30.92
C SER A 67 -55.57 -6.01 29.57
N ALA A 68 -56.87 -5.70 29.44
CA ALA A 68 -57.40 -5.16 28.19
C ALA A 68 -56.92 -3.73 27.97
N GLU A 69 -56.96 -2.87 29.00
CA GLU A 69 -56.36 -1.53 28.97
C GLU A 69 -55.59 -1.18 30.26
N LYS A 70 -54.92 -0.01 30.26
CA LYS A 70 -54.19 0.53 31.41
C LYS A 70 -55.18 1.01 32.47
N GLY A 71 -55.54 0.14 33.41
CA GLY A 71 -56.48 0.43 34.50
C GLY A 71 -57.56 -0.63 34.72
N ASP A 72 -57.64 -1.64 33.84
CA ASP A 72 -58.59 -2.75 33.96
C ASP A 72 -58.18 -3.80 34.99
N GLU A 73 -59.15 -4.64 35.37
CA GLU A 73 -58.97 -5.77 36.27
C GLU A 73 -57.99 -6.80 35.67
N ARG A 74 -56.93 -7.11 36.42
CA ARG A 74 -55.84 -7.96 35.95
C ARG A 74 -56.23 -9.42 36.09
N THR A 75 -56.18 -10.15 34.98
CA THR A 75 -56.39 -11.61 34.98
C THR A 75 -55.05 -12.33 34.92
N ARG A 76 -54.87 -13.38 35.75
CA ARG A 76 -53.63 -14.19 35.79
C ARG A 76 -53.93 -15.60 35.32
N ASN A 77 -53.41 -15.97 34.16
CA ASN A 77 -53.53 -17.31 33.61
C ASN A 77 -52.22 -18.07 33.80
N CYS A 78 -52.25 -19.15 34.58
CA CYS A 78 -51.05 -19.90 34.93
C CYS A 78 -50.92 -21.20 34.14
N HIS A 79 -49.70 -21.49 33.72
CA HIS A 79 -49.31 -22.68 32.95
C HIS A 79 -48.07 -23.32 33.58
N THR A 80 -47.67 -24.48 33.08
CA THR A 80 -46.47 -25.19 33.55
C THR A 80 -45.45 -25.24 32.41
N CYS A 81 -44.21 -24.86 32.69
CA CYS A 81 -43.07 -25.08 31.80
C CYS A 81 -42.33 -26.35 32.21
N ASP A 82 -42.18 -27.28 31.28
CA ASP A 82 -41.49 -28.57 31.50
C ASP A 82 -40.65 -28.92 30.27
N ALA A 83 -39.34 -29.12 30.45
CA ALA A 83 -38.43 -29.45 29.36
C ALA A 83 -38.61 -30.89 28.84
N SER A 84 -39.32 -31.73 29.58
CA SER A 84 -39.62 -33.11 29.20
C SER A 84 -40.82 -33.20 28.24
N ASP A 85 -41.70 -32.19 28.23
CA ASP A 85 -42.90 -32.13 27.37
C ASP A 85 -42.71 -31.09 26.25
N PRO A 86 -42.54 -31.52 24.98
CA PRO A 86 -42.35 -30.61 23.85
C PRO A 86 -43.44 -29.55 23.67
N LYS A 87 -44.67 -29.78 24.17
CA LYS A 87 -45.78 -28.80 24.08
C LYS A 87 -45.67 -27.68 25.11
N LYS A 88 -44.92 -27.91 26.19
CA LYS A 88 -44.75 -26.99 27.33
C LYS A 88 -43.31 -26.51 27.48
N TYR A 89 -42.43 -26.96 26.59
CA TYR A 89 -41.04 -26.57 26.59
C TYR A 89 -40.81 -25.30 25.76
N HIS A 90 -39.98 -24.40 26.29
CA HIS A 90 -39.68 -23.10 25.71
C HIS A 90 -38.16 -22.95 25.44
N PRO A 91 -37.58 -23.76 24.53
CA PRO A 91 -36.15 -23.80 24.26
C PRO A 91 -35.61 -22.51 23.61
N PRO A 92 -34.29 -22.25 23.71
CA PRO A 92 -33.64 -21.13 23.03
C PRO A 92 -33.71 -21.19 21.50
N ALA A 93 -33.98 -22.37 20.93
CA ALA A 93 -34.16 -22.54 19.49
C ALA A 93 -35.30 -21.66 18.93
N TYR A 94 -36.34 -21.41 19.74
CA TYR A 94 -37.47 -20.54 19.40
C TYR A 94 -37.11 -19.05 19.29
N LEU A 95 -35.87 -18.66 19.59
CA LEU A 95 -35.43 -17.28 19.34
C LEU A 95 -35.13 -17.02 17.86
N THR A 96 -34.91 -18.06 17.06
CA THR A 96 -34.34 -17.93 15.71
C THR A 96 -34.96 -18.88 14.68
N ASP A 97 -36.04 -19.55 15.05
CA ASP A 97 -36.82 -20.39 14.17
C ASP A 97 -37.68 -19.54 13.20
N LEU A 98 -38.57 -20.20 12.46
CA LEU A 98 -39.48 -19.49 11.56
C LEU A 98 -40.59 -18.84 12.38
N ASN A 99 -40.47 -17.54 12.61
CA ASN A 99 -41.49 -16.76 13.30
C ASN A 99 -42.79 -16.68 12.48
N ASN A 100 -43.86 -17.30 12.98
CA ASN A 100 -45.21 -17.23 12.41
C ASN A 100 -46.14 -16.46 13.38
N PRO A 101 -46.67 -15.28 12.98
CA PRO A 101 -47.55 -14.49 13.85
C PRO A 101 -48.81 -15.22 14.33
N HIS A 102 -49.28 -16.24 13.60
CA HIS A 102 -50.46 -17.03 13.97
C HIS A 102 -50.15 -18.19 14.91
N ASN A 103 -48.88 -18.58 15.02
CA ASN A 103 -48.42 -19.68 15.88
C ASN A 103 -47.05 -19.33 16.44
N LEU A 104 -47.07 -18.44 17.44
CA LEU A 104 -45.86 -17.91 18.06
C LEU A 104 -45.19 -18.99 18.92
N THR A 105 -43.93 -19.25 18.61
CA THR A 105 -43.00 -19.96 19.49
C THR A 105 -42.30 -18.92 20.36
N CYS A 106 -42.06 -19.23 21.64
CA CYS A 106 -41.44 -18.31 22.57
C CYS A 106 -40.41 -19.05 23.41
N TRP A 107 -39.17 -18.56 23.42
CA TRP A 107 -38.22 -18.91 24.48
C TRP A 107 -38.63 -18.19 25.77
N GLN A 108 -38.40 -18.83 26.92
CA GLN A 108 -38.76 -18.30 28.23
C GLN A 108 -37.67 -18.59 29.27
N SER A 109 -37.31 -17.58 30.08
CA SER A 109 -36.41 -17.70 31.22
C SER A 109 -37.08 -18.41 32.40
N GLU A 110 -36.30 -18.79 33.40
CA GLU A 110 -36.87 -19.16 34.70
C GLU A 110 -37.58 -17.95 35.34
N ASN A 111 -38.49 -18.22 36.28
CA ASN A 111 -39.17 -17.19 37.05
C ASN A 111 -38.21 -16.59 38.09
N PHE A 112 -38.33 -15.29 38.32
CA PHE A 112 -37.47 -14.60 39.27
C PHE A 112 -38.09 -14.55 40.66
N ILE A 113 -37.44 -15.24 41.60
CA ILE A 113 -37.80 -15.22 43.02
C ILE A 113 -37.17 -14.00 43.73
N GLN A 114 -36.04 -13.49 43.21
CA GLN A 114 -35.31 -12.31 43.73
C GLN A 114 -34.73 -11.46 42.59
N SER A 115 -34.81 -10.13 42.76
CA SER A 115 -34.23 -9.12 41.87
C SER A 115 -32.90 -8.60 42.45
N PRO A 116 -31.89 -8.24 41.63
CA PRO A 116 -31.81 -8.35 40.17
C PRO A 116 -31.02 -9.60 39.72
N GLN A 117 -31.58 -10.35 38.77
CA GLN A 117 -30.90 -11.45 38.07
C GLN A 117 -30.75 -11.08 36.60
N ASN A 118 -29.51 -10.98 36.13
CA ASN A 118 -29.22 -10.67 34.72
C ASN A 118 -29.43 -11.92 33.87
N VAL A 119 -30.33 -11.86 32.88
CA VAL A 119 -30.46 -12.92 31.87
C VAL A 119 -29.78 -12.52 30.57
N THR A 120 -28.95 -13.40 30.04
CA THR A 120 -28.10 -13.13 28.89
C THR A 120 -28.49 -14.02 27.72
N LEU A 121 -28.59 -13.44 26.53
CA LEU A 121 -28.69 -14.12 25.24
C LEU A 121 -27.41 -13.81 24.47
N THR A 122 -26.69 -14.83 24.00
CA THR A 122 -25.44 -14.67 23.24
C THR A 122 -25.52 -15.42 21.93
N LEU A 123 -25.41 -14.69 20.82
CA LEU A 123 -25.47 -15.19 19.45
C LEU A 123 -24.11 -15.00 18.78
N SER A 124 -23.53 -16.08 18.25
CA SER A 124 -22.31 -16.04 17.45
C SER A 124 -22.64 -16.13 15.95
N LEU A 125 -22.24 -15.12 15.18
CA LEU A 125 -22.49 -15.08 13.74
C LEU A 125 -21.49 -15.92 12.95
N GLY A 126 -20.31 -16.19 13.53
CA GLY A 126 -19.24 -16.99 12.93
C GLY A 126 -18.42 -16.25 11.85
N LYS A 127 -18.77 -15.00 11.53
CA LYS A 127 -18.04 -14.09 10.65
C LYS A 127 -18.39 -12.64 11.02
N LYS A 128 -17.57 -11.66 10.61
CA LYS A 128 -17.92 -10.24 10.68
C LYS A 128 -19.09 -9.88 9.76
N PHE A 129 -20.12 -9.27 10.33
CA PHE A 129 -21.25 -8.66 9.63
C PHE A 129 -21.23 -7.14 9.81
N GLU A 130 -21.71 -6.43 8.79
CA GLU A 130 -22.15 -5.04 8.91
C GLU A 130 -23.63 -5.08 9.33
N VAL A 131 -23.88 -4.99 10.64
CA VAL A 131 -25.19 -5.09 11.26
C VAL A 131 -25.94 -3.77 11.04
N THR A 132 -27.14 -3.85 10.47
CA THR A 132 -28.02 -2.69 10.28
C THR A 132 -28.94 -2.52 11.48
N TYR A 133 -29.54 -3.61 11.96
CA TYR A 133 -30.40 -3.59 13.14
C TYR A 133 -30.30 -4.87 13.98
N VAL A 134 -30.68 -4.74 15.26
CA VAL A 134 -30.96 -5.88 16.16
C VAL A 134 -32.38 -5.68 16.68
N SER A 135 -33.25 -6.68 16.55
CA SER A 135 -34.62 -6.59 17.05
C SER A 135 -35.02 -7.81 17.86
N LEU A 136 -35.84 -7.57 18.87
CA LEU A 136 -36.43 -8.60 19.73
C LEU A 136 -37.94 -8.37 19.82
N GLN A 137 -38.72 -9.43 19.55
CA GLN A 137 -40.16 -9.45 19.77
C GLN A 137 -40.46 -10.27 21.03
N PHE A 138 -41.17 -9.66 21.98
CA PHE A 138 -41.40 -10.25 23.29
C PHE A 138 -42.78 -10.91 23.40
N CYS A 139 -42.83 -12.06 24.05
CA CYS A 139 -44.08 -12.70 24.48
C CYS A 139 -44.49 -12.24 25.88
N SER A 140 -43.51 -11.88 26.71
CA SER A 140 -43.69 -11.17 27.98
C SER A 140 -43.73 -9.65 27.76
N PRO A 141 -44.02 -8.85 28.80
CA PRO A 141 -43.72 -7.43 28.76
C PRO A 141 -42.23 -7.20 28.49
N ARG A 142 -41.91 -6.05 27.87
CA ARG A 142 -40.52 -5.66 27.61
C ARG A 142 -39.77 -5.44 28.93
N PRO A 143 -38.44 -5.64 28.96
CA PRO A 143 -37.63 -5.30 30.13
C PRO A 143 -37.69 -3.80 30.40
N GLU A 144 -37.68 -3.44 31.68
CA GLU A 144 -37.52 -2.04 32.06
C GLU A 144 -36.10 -1.56 31.76
N SER A 145 -35.10 -2.41 32.02
CA SER A 145 -33.71 -2.14 31.69
C SER A 145 -33.09 -3.31 30.95
N MET A 146 -32.44 -3.02 29.82
CA MET A 146 -31.65 -3.97 29.06
C MET A 146 -30.50 -3.31 28.31
N VAL A 147 -29.53 -4.11 27.92
CA VAL A 147 -28.36 -3.65 27.15
C VAL A 147 -28.01 -4.64 26.05
N ILE A 148 -27.66 -4.11 24.89
CA ILE A 148 -27.12 -4.85 23.75
C ILE A 148 -25.62 -4.57 23.71
N TYR A 149 -24.83 -5.63 23.68
CA TYR A 149 -23.39 -5.62 23.44
C TYR A 149 -23.09 -6.28 22.10
N LYS A 150 -21.93 -5.93 21.53
CA LYS A 150 -21.34 -6.62 20.39
C LYS A 150 -19.91 -7.02 20.67
N SER A 151 -19.43 -8.02 19.94
CA SER A 151 -18.02 -8.36 19.83
C SER A 151 -17.55 -8.13 18.40
N MET A 152 -16.27 -7.80 18.21
CA MET A 152 -15.64 -7.69 16.88
C MET A 152 -14.50 -8.71 16.69
N ASP A 153 -14.27 -9.56 17.70
CA ASP A 153 -13.13 -10.45 17.82
C ASP A 153 -13.52 -11.87 18.25
N TYR A 154 -14.72 -12.30 17.84
CA TYR A 154 -15.26 -13.65 18.06
C TYR A 154 -15.52 -13.97 19.54
N GLY A 155 -16.12 -13.01 20.26
CA GLY A 155 -16.60 -13.16 21.64
C GLY A 155 -15.55 -12.95 22.72
N LYS A 156 -14.32 -12.54 22.39
CA LYS A 156 -13.24 -12.31 23.36
C LYS A 156 -13.43 -11.01 24.13
N THR A 157 -13.77 -9.93 23.41
CA THR A 157 -14.09 -8.63 24.01
C THR A 157 -15.51 -8.23 23.64
N TRP A 158 -16.14 -7.48 24.55
CA TRP A 158 -17.52 -7.03 24.43
C TRP A 158 -17.57 -5.53 24.63
N VAL A 159 -18.16 -4.83 23.66
CA VAL A 159 -18.38 -3.39 23.71
C VAL A 159 -19.87 -3.10 23.68
N PRO A 160 -20.36 -2.09 24.43
CA PRO A 160 -21.76 -1.76 24.44
C PRO A 160 -22.20 -1.24 23.08
N PHE A 161 -23.41 -1.61 22.67
CA PHE A 161 -24.02 -1.25 21.39
C PHE A 161 -25.21 -0.31 21.60
N GLN A 162 -26.09 -0.63 22.55
CA GLN A 162 -27.27 0.17 22.89
C GLN A 162 -27.74 -0.13 24.33
N PHE A 163 -28.19 0.89 25.05
CA PHE A 163 -28.81 0.74 26.37
C PHE A 163 -30.27 1.19 26.33
N TYR A 164 -31.12 0.48 27.07
CA TYR A 164 -32.52 0.81 27.29
C TYR A 164 -32.77 0.84 28.80
N SER A 165 -33.26 1.95 29.36
CA SER A 165 -33.62 2.07 30.78
C SER A 165 -34.44 3.33 31.05
N THR A 166 -35.44 3.27 31.94
CA THR A 166 -36.10 4.50 32.44
C THR A 166 -35.17 5.31 33.37
N GLN A 167 -34.15 4.66 33.93
CA GLN A 167 -33.20 5.24 34.90
C GLN A 167 -31.75 5.11 34.42
N CYS A 168 -31.46 5.51 33.17
CA CYS A 168 -30.15 5.41 32.52
C CYS A 168 -28.95 5.81 33.41
N ARG A 169 -29.08 6.91 34.18
CA ARG A 169 -28.01 7.40 35.06
C ARG A 169 -27.76 6.47 36.25
N LYS A 170 -28.81 5.91 36.86
CA LYS A 170 -28.69 5.01 38.02
C LYS A 170 -28.27 3.61 37.60
N MET A 171 -28.84 3.09 36.51
CA MET A 171 -28.62 1.71 36.06
C MET A 171 -27.29 1.54 35.32
N TYR A 172 -26.97 2.43 34.38
CA TYR A 172 -25.82 2.28 33.47
C TYR A 172 -24.82 3.45 33.52
N ASN A 173 -25.01 4.39 34.46
CA ASN A 173 -24.23 5.62 34.55
C ASN A 173 -24.11 6.38 33.23
N LYS A 174 -25.19 6.38 32.43
CA LYS A 174 -25.25 7.11 31.16
C LYS A 174 -26.33 8.21 31.19
N PRO A 175 -26.11 9.33 30.48
CA PRO A 175 -27.17 10.30 30.25
C PRO A 175 -28.30 9.70 29.41
N ASN A 176 -29.53 10.08 29.72
CA ASN A 176 -30.71 9.68 28.93
C ASN A 176 -30.74 10.47 27.62
N ARG A 177 -30.92 9.77 26.49
CA ARG A 177 -30.99 10.32 25.12
C ARG A 177 -29.85 11.29 24.81
N ALA A 178 -28.62 10.86 25.08
CA ALA A 178 -27.43 11.63 24.75
C ALA A 178 -27.36 11.96 23.25
N VAL A 179 -27.03 13.20 22.91
CA VAL A 179 -26.87 13.62 21.51
C VAL A 179 -25.57 13.03 20.94
N ILE A 180 -25.68 12.39 19.77
CA ILE A 180 -24.53 11.87 19.03
C ILE A 180 -23.98 12.98 18.13
N THR A 181 -22.71 13.30 18.32
CA THR A 181 -21.94 14.25 17.52
C THR A 181 -20.94 13.52 16.62
N LYS A 182 -20.33 14.23 15.66
CA LYS A 182 -19.29 13.66 14.79
C LYS A 182 -18.08 13.12 15.57
N GLN A 183 -17.84 13.61 16.79
CA GLN A 183 -16.71 13.22 17.63
C GLN A 183 -16.94 11.91 18.40
N ASN A 184 -18.20 11.53 18.67
CA ASN A 184 -18.57 10.35 19.45
C ASN A 184 -19.54 9.42 18.71
N GLU A 185 -19.41 9.32 17.39
CA GLU A 185 -20.26 8.44 16.56
C GLU A 185 -20.09 6.94 16.82
N GLN A 186 -19.22 6.52 17.73
CA GLN A 186 -19.10 5.13 18.19
C GLN A 186 -19.59 4.96 19.64
N GLU A 187 -20.19 5.99 20.23
CA GLU A 187 -20.74 5.89 21.57
C GLU A 187 -22.09 5.17 21.54
N ALA A 188 -22.26 4.22 22.46
CA ALA A 188 -23.54 3.60 22.78
C ALA A 188 -24.35 4.52 23.68
N VAL A 189 -25.54 4.90 23.21
CA VAL A 189 -26.46 5.79 23.93
C VAL A 189 -27.42 4.98 24.81
N CYS A 190 -27.99 5.64 25.82
CA CYS A 190 -29.08 5.10 26.62
C CYS A 190 -30.36 5.85 26.32
N THR A 191 -31.46 5.13 26.13
CA THR A 191 -32.78 5.71 25.91
C THR A 191 -33.83 4.99 26.76
N ASP A 192 -34.86 5.72 27.16
CA ASP A 192 -36.11 5.20 27.73
C ASP A 192 -37.16 4.89 26.65
N SER A 193 -36.83 5.08 25.36
CA SER A 193 -37.70 4.64 24.27
C SER A 193 -37.86 3.12 24.30
N HIS A 194 -39.10 2.63 24.17
CA HIS A 194 -39.44 1.20 24.19
C HIS A 194 -39.19 0.48 25.52
N THR A 195 -39.02 1.21 26.63
CA THR A 195 -39.00 0.62 27.98
C THR A 195 -40.36 0.69 28.67
N ASP A 196 -41.44 0.99 27.93
CA ASP A 196 -42.79 0.93 28.47
C ASP A 196 -43.26 -0.52 28.55
N MET A 197 -43.88 -0.88 29.68
CA MET A 197 -44.42 -2.22 29.93
C MET A 197 -45.47 -2.65 28.90
N TYR A 198 -46.24 -1.70 28.35
CA TYR A 198 -47.28 -1.97 27.35
C TYR A 198 -46.72 -1.89 25.92
N PRO A 199 -47.10 -2.81 25.02
CA PRO A 199 -48.06 -3.90 25.22
C PRO A 199 -47.47 -5.04 26.06
N LEU A 200 -48.34 -5.72 26.83
CA LEU A 200 -47.93 -6.85 27.70
C LEU A 200 -47.47 -8.09 26.91
N THR A 201 -47.84 -8.17 25.64
CA THR A 201 -47.41 -9.21 24.70
C THR A 201 -47.21 -8.59 23.31
N GLY A 202 -46.31 -9.16 22.52
CA GLY A 202 -45.97 -8.64 21.19
C GLY A 202 -45.16 -7.35 21.20
N GLY A 203 -44.59 -6.96 22.35
CA GLY A 203 -43.74 -5.79 22.46
C GLY A 203 -42.50 -5.92 21.57
N LEU A 204 -42.24 -4.90 20.74
CA LEU A 204 -41.05 -4.87 19.87
C LEU A 204 -40.00 -3.90 20.43
N ILE A 205 -38.75 -4.35 20.45
CA ILE A 205 -37.58 -3.49 20.61
C ILE A 205 -36.74 -3.63 19.34
N ALA A 206 -36.51 -2.53 18.64
CA ALA A 206 -35.69 -2.48 17.44
C ALA A 206 -34.59 -1.44 17.61
N PHE A 207 -33.35 -1.89 17.58
CA PHE A 207 -32.16 -1.06 17.61
C PHE A 207 -31.62 -0.90 16.18
N SER A 208 -31.69 0.31 15.63
CA SER A 208 -31.04 0.67 14.37
C SER A 208 -29.65 1.25 14.65
N THR A 209 -28.63 0.64 14.07
CA THR A 209 -27.22 0.95 14.38
C THR A 209 -26.78 2.34 13.94
N LEU A 210 -27.36 2.86 12.85
CA LEU A 210 -27.03 4.15 12.23
C LEU A 210 -27.97 5.29 12.65
N ASP A 211 -28.99 5.00 13.46
CA ASP A 211 -29.97 6.00 13.88
C ASP A 211 -29.33 7.10 14.72
N GLY A 212 -29.73 8.35 14.45
CA GLY A 212 -29.17 9.55 15.08
C GLY A 212 -27.69 9.84 14.81
N ARG A 213 -27.01 9.11 13.91
CA ARG A 213 -25.56 9.29 13.64
C ARG A 213 -25.30 10.25 12.47
N PRO A 214 -24.62 11.39 12.66
CA PRO A 214 -24.43 12.40 11.62
C PRO A 214 -23.87 11.91 10.28
N SER A 215 -22.91 11.00 10.28
CA SER A 215 -22.22 10.52 9.08
C SER A 215 -22.94 9.35 8.38
N ALA A 216 -24.15 8.96 8.81
CA ALA A 216 -24.87 7.83 8.25
C ALA A 216 -25.17 7.97 6.75
N HIS A 217 -25.45 9.20 6.29
CA HIS A 217 -25.67 9.50 4.87
C HIS A 217 -24.42 9.31 3.99
N ASP A 218 -23.23 9.37 4.58
CA ASP A 218 -21.93 9.18 3.92
C ASP A 218 -21.20 7.94 4.49
N PHE A 219 -21.96 6.88 4.78
CA PHE A 219 -21.45 5.65 5.36
C PHE A 219 -20.30 5.04 4.55
N ASP A 220 -20.34 5.12 3.22
CA ASP A 220 -19.31 4.57 2.33
C ASP A 220 -17.91 5.17 2.57
N ASN A 221 -17.85 6.42 3.03
CA ASN A 221 -16.59 7.13 3.29
C ASN A 221 -16.29 7.30 4.79
N SER A 222 -17.21 6.91 5.69
CA SER A 222 -17.00 6.98 7.15
C SER A 222 -16.43 5.67 7.71
N PRO A 223 -15.10 5.55 7.92
CA PRO A 223 -14.51 4.36 8.54
C PRO A 223 -15.02 4.17 9.99
N VAL A 224 -15.33 5.27 10.66
CA VAL A 224 -15.85 5.28 12.04
C VAL A 224 -17.18 4.51 12.12
N LEU A 225 -18.11 4.77 11.20
CA LEU A 225 -19.38 4.06 11.18
C LEU A 225 -19.27 2.65 10.61
N GLN A 226 -18.36 2.41 9.65
CA GLN A 226 -18.09 1.07 9.13
C GLN A 226 -17.62 0.12 10.24
N ASP A 227 -16.78 0.61 11.16
CA ASP A 227 -16.37 -0.15 12.34
C ASP A 227 -17.47 -0.22 13.41
N TRP A 228 -18.27 0.83 13.58
CA TRP A 228 -19.42 0.84 14.48
C TRP A 228 -20.48 -0.22 14.15
N VAL A 229 -20.79 -0.45 12.87
CA VAL A 229 -21.77 -1.48 12.47
C VAL A 229 -21.16 -2.88 12.46
N THR A 230 -19.84 -3.01 12.57
CA THR A 230 -19.17 -4.31 12.49
C THR A 230 -19.37 -5.10 13.78
N ALA A 231 -19.84 -6.34 13.66
CA ALA A 231 -19.93 -7.30 14.76
C ALA A 231 -19.69 -8.74 14.29
N THR A 232 -19.09 -9.57 15.15
CA THR A 232 -19.00 -11.04 15.00
C THR A 232 -20.00 -11.77 15.89
N ASP A 233 -20.37 -11.16 17.00
CA ASP A 233 -21.27 -11.73 18.00
C ASP A 233 -22.12 -10.62 18.61
N ILE A 234 -23.35 -10.98 18.97
CA ILE A 234 -24.32 -10.10 19.64
C ILE A 234 -24.66 -10.71 20.99
N LYS A 235 -24.68 -9.88 22.03
CA LYS A 235 -25.10 -10.29 23.37
C LYS A 235 -26.13 -9.33 23.90
N VAL A 236 -27.27 -9.84 24.32
CA VAL A 236 -28.34 -9.08 24.94
C VAL A 236 -28.38 -9.45 26.41
N ILE A 237 -28.44 -8.46 27.31
CA ILE A 237 -28.57 -8.66 28.75
C ILE A 237 -29.83 -7.94 29.21
N PHE A 238 -30.76 -8.68 29.79
CA PHE A 238 -31.91 -8.15 30.49
C PHE A 238 -31.53 -7.95 31.96
N SER A 239 -31.68 -6.73 32.46
CA SER A 239 -31.20 -6.33 33.80
C SER A 239 -32.30 -6.10 34.81
N ARG A 240 -33.47 -5.59 34.38
CA ARG A 240 -34.60 -5.31 35.28
C ARG A 240 -35.94 -5.54 34.59
N LEU A 241 -36.88 -6.15 35.29
CA LEU A 241 -38.29 -6.29 34.90
C LEU A 241 -39.11 -5.10 35.40
N HIS A 242 -40.27 -4.87 34.79
CA HIS A 242 -41.28 -4.00 35.39
C HIS A 242 -41.92 -4.68 36.59
N THR A 243 -42.17 -3.93 37.67
CA THR A 243 -43.07 -4.33 38.74
C THR A 243 -44.49 -3.92 38.36
N PHE A 244 -45.48 -4.77 38.63
CA PHE A 244 -46.88 -4.44 38.35
C PHE A 244 -47.50 -3.50 39.40
N GLY A 245 -46.72 -2.91 40.30
CA GLY A 245 -47.24 -2.15 41.45
C GLY A 245 -47.71 -3.03 42.61
N ASP A 246 -47.37 -4.33 42.58
CA ASP A 246 -47.64 -5.29 43.66
C ASP A 246 -46.57 -5.21 44.77
N GLU A 247 -45.85 -4.09 44.88
CA GLU A 247 -44.74 -3.87 45.82
C GLU A 247 -45.19 -3.88 47.30
N ASN A 248 -46.50 -3.88 47.55
CA ASN A 248 -47.09 -3.93 48.89
C ASN A 248 -47.63 -5.32 49.28
N GLU A 249 -47.63 -6.30 48.35
CA GLU A 249 -48.00 -7.70 48.62
C GLU A 249 -46.75 -8.59 48.60
N ASP A 250 -45.87 -8.36 49.57
CA ASP A 250 -44.84 -9.32 49.93
C ASP A 250 -45.52 -10.63 50.40
N ASP A 251 -45.68 -11.62 49.50
CA ASP A 251 -45.73 -13.08 49.78
C ASP A 251 -46.72 -13.93 48.96
N SER A 252 -47.38 -13.41 47.92
CA SER A 252 -48.13 -14.29 47.03
C SER A 252 -47.17 -14.98 46.03
N GLU A 253 -46.93 -16.29 46.16
CA GLU A 253 -46.19 -17.12 45.18
C GLU A 253 -46.65 -16.84 43.73
N LEU A 254 -47.93 -16.53 43.54
CA LEU A 254 -48.55 -16.19 42.26
C LEU A 254 -47.97 -14.92 41.61
N ALA A 255 -47.53 -13.94 42.40
CA ALA A 255 -46.88 -12.74 41.89
C ALA A 255 -45.46 -13.06 41.38
N ARG A 256 -44.72 -13.90 42.11
CA ARG A 256 -43.37 -14.35 41.71
C ARG A 256 -43.38 -15.18 40.42
N ASP A 257 -44.43 -15.99 40.24
CA ASP A 257 -44.63 -16.80 39.04
C ASP A 257 -44.91 -15.96 37.77
N SER A 258 -45.16 -14.66 37.91
CA SER A 258 -45.47 -13.74 36.80
C SER A 258 -44.25 -12.96 36.28
N TYR A 259 -43.11 -13.05 36.96
CA TYR A 259 -41.88 -12.32 36.62
C TYR A 259 -40.90 -13.22 35.87
N PHE A 260 -40.88 -13.12 34.54
CA PHE A 260 -39.96 -13.82 33.66
C PHE A 260 -39.74 -13.02 32.36
N TYR A 261 -38.70 -13.36 31.59
CA TYR A 261 -38.51 -12.86 30.24
C TYR A 261 -38.94 -13.91 29.22
N ALA A 262 -39.73 -13.52 28.22
CA ALA A 262 -40.06 -14.38 27.09
C ALA A 262 -39.97 -13.63 25.76
N VAL A 263 -39.34 -14.25 24.77
CA VAL A 263 -39.03 -13.67 23.46
C VAL A 263 -39.41 -14.65 22.36
N SER A 264 -40.17 -14.20 21.37
CA SER A 264 -40.57 -15.01 20.22
C SER A 264 -39.59 -14.97 19.06
N ASP A 265 -38.84 -13.88 18.90
CA ASP A 265 -37.97 -13.72 17.74
C ASP A 265 -36.83 -12.75 18.04
N LEU A 266 -35.61 -13.18 17.73
CA LEU A 266 -34.38 -12.41 17.77
C LEU A 266 -33.83 -12.31 16.35
N GLN A 267 -33.84 -11.10 15.80
CA GLN A 267 -33.28 -10.84 14.49
C GLN A 267 -32.03 -9.98 14.58
N VAL A 268 -31.02 -10.33 13.77
CA VAL A 268 -29.84 -9.50 13.54
C VAL A 268 -29.77 -9.24 12.03
N GLY A 269 -30.39 -8.15 11.61
CA GLY A 269 -30.45 -7.76 10.22
C GLY A 269 -29.14 -7.11 9.79
N GLY A 270 -28.52 -7.64 8.75
CA GLY A 270 -27.28 -7.09 8.23
C GLY A 270 -26.79 -7.80 6.99
N ARG A 271 -25.56 -7.49 6.61
CA ARG A 271 -24.89 -8.15 5.48
C ARG A 271 -23.50 -8.61 5.88
N CYS A 272 -23.04 -9.64 5.19
CA CYS A 272 -21.72 -10.20 5.41
C CYS A 272 -20.63 -9.15 5.05
N LYS A 273 -19.68 -8.87 5.97
CA LYS A 273 -18.66 -7.83 5.74
C LYS A 273 -17.61 -8.32 4.74
N CYS A 274 -17.64 -7.77 3.53
CA CYS A 274 -16.70 -8.08 2.43
C CYS A 274 -16.05 -6.85 1.79
N ASN A 275 -16.16 -5.68 2.43
CA ASN A 275 -15.55 -4.42 1.99
C ASN A 275 -15.89 -4.02 0.54
N GLY A 276 -17.03 -4.48 0.01
CA GLY A 276 -17.46 -4.20 -1.36
C GLY A 276 -16.72 -4.98 -2.45
N HIS A 277 -15.99 -6.04 -2.10
CA HIS A 277 -15.23 -6.90 -3.02
C HIS A 277 -15.76 -8.34 -3.12
N ALA A 278 -16.98 -8.61 -2.64
CA ALA A 278 -17.63 -9.90 -2.87
C ALA A 278 -19.15 -9.72 -2.88
N SER A 279 -19.81 -10.48 -3.75
CA SER A 279 -21.26 -10.50 -3.89
C SER A 279 -21.97 -11.52 -3.00
N ARG A 280 -21.22 -12.43 -2.37
CA ARG A 280 -21.77 -13.44 -1.47
C ARG A 280 -20.70 -13.98 -0.52
N CYS A 281 -21.17 -14.64 0.54
CA CYS A 281 -20.35 -15.41 1.46
C CYS A 281 -20.65 -16.91 1.31
N VAL A 282 -19.60 -17.71 1.40
CA VAL A 282 -19.65 -19.17 1.24
C VAL A 282 -18.94 -19.84 2.42
N LYS A 283 -19.29 -21.09 2.72
CA LYS A 283 -18.53 -21.87 3.70
C LYS A 283 -17.25 -22.39 3.04
N ASP A 284 -16.13 -22.23 3.71
CA ASP A 284 -14.87 -22.83 3.28
C ASP A 284 -14.81 -24.33 3.63
N ARG A 285 -13.64 -24.95 3.40
CA ARG A 285 -13.42 -26.38 3.68
C ARG A 285 -13.55 -26.74 5.16
N ASP A 286 -13.30 -25.78 6.04
CA ASP A 286 -13.38 -25.96 7.49
C ASP A 286 -14.80 -25.62 8.02
N GLY A 287 -15.74 -25.32 7.12
CA GLY A 287 -17.12 -24.96 7.45
C GLY A 287 -17.31 -23.51 7.90
N SER A 288 -16.24 -22.71 7.90
CA SER A 288 -16.27 -21.30 8.31
C SER A 288 -16.82 -20.42 7.20
N LEU A 289 -17.71 -19.48 7.56
CA LEU A 289 -18.28 -18.56 6.59
C LEU A 289 -17.23 -17.51 6.19
N VAL A 290 -16.93 -17.37 4.90
CA VAL A 290 -15.94 -16.43 4.35
C VAL A 290 -16.47 -15.75 3.09
N CYS A 291 -15.94 -14.57 2.76
CA CYS A 291 -16.31 -13.88 1.52
C CYS A 291 -15.72 -14.60 0.29
N GLU A 292 -16.49 -14.71 -0.79
CA GLU A 292 -15.97 -15.14 -2.09
C GLU A 292 -15.27 -13.97 -2.81
N CYS A 293 -14.05 -13.65 -2.37
CA CYS A 293 -13.37 -12.42 -2.76
C CYS A 293 -13.05 -12.29 -4.26
N LYS A 294 -13.46 -11.14 -4.83
CA LYS A 294 -13.18 -10.64 -6.18
C LYS A 294 -12.17 -9.49 -6.14
N HIS A 295 -12.01 -8.75 -7.23
CA HIS A 295 -11.15 -7.55 -7.29
C HIS A 295 -9.68 -7.81 -6.89
N ASN A 296 -9.20 -9.04 -7.10
CA ASN A 296 -7.89 -9.51 -6.65
C ASN A 296 -7.63 -9.30 -5.14
N THR A 297 -8.68 -9.35 -4.33
CA THR A 297 -8.61 -9.30 -2.86
C THR A 297 -8.63 -10.70 -2.26
N ALA A 298 -8.20 -10.81 -1.01
CA ALA A 298 -8.10 -12.03 -0.23
C ALA A 298 -8.35 -11.73 1.24
N GLY A 299 -8.40 -12.78 2.07
CA GLY A 299 -8.76 -12.68 3.48
C GLY A 299 -10.26 -12.91 3.69
N PRO A 300 -10.68 -13.20 4.93
CA PRO A 300 -12.07 -13.55 5.24
C PRO A 300 -13.04 -12.41 4.92
N GLU A 301 -12.63 -11.15 5.06
CA GLU A 301 -13.40 -9.93 4.74
C GLU A 301 -12.98 -9.25 3.43
N CYS A 302 -12.13 -9.90 2.61
CA CYS A 302 -11.52 -9.26 1.43
C CYS A 302 -10.72 -7.99 1.80
N ASP A 303 -10.05 -8.03 2.95
CA ASP A 303 -9.37 -6.92 3.64
C ASP A 303 -7.89 -6.75 3.25
N ARG A 304 -7.41 -7.55 2.28
CA ARG A 304 -6.04 -7.48 1.78
C ARG A 304 -5.96 -7.87 0.32
N CYS A 305 -4.89 -7.45 -0.36
CA CYS A 305 -4.64 -7.87 -1.74
C CYS A 305 -4.14 -9.32 -1.84
N LYS A 306 -4.55 -10.02 -2.91
CA LYS A 306 -3.98 -11.31 -3.29
C LYS A 306 -2.47 -11.19 -3.49
N PRO A 307 -1.71 -12.28 -3.27
CA PRO A 307 -0.30 -12.32 -3.62
C PRO A 307 -0.06 -11.79 -5.05
N PHE A 308 1.04 -11.07 -5.23
CA PHE A 308 1.44 -10.44 -6.49
C PHE A 308 0.60 -9.22 -6.94
N HIS A 309 -0.43 -8.82 -6.19
CA HIS A 309 -1.28 -7.65 -6.49
C HIS A 309 -0.99 -6.47 -5.56
N TYR A 310 0.28 -6.14 -5.38
CA TYR A 310 0.75 -5.10 -4.46
C TYR A 310 1.23 -3.84 -5.20
N ASP A 311 0.66 -3.53 -6.36
CA ASP A 311 1.07 -2.34 -7.13
C ASP A 311 0.53 -1.03 -6.53
N ARG A 312 -0.62 -1.08 -5.86
CA ARG A 312 -1.19 0.01 -5.06
C ARG A 312 -1.71 -0.52 -3.71
N PRO A 313 -1.91 0.35 -2.70
CA PRO A 313 -2.50 -0.06 -1.42
C PRO A 313 -3.89 -0.66 -1.60
N TRP A 314 -4.27 -1.58 -0.71
CA TRP A 314 -5.65 -2.04 -0.59
C TRP A 314 -6.55 -0.91 -0.08
N GLN A 315 -7.78 -0.83 -0.58
CA GLN A 315 -8.82 0.09 -0.12
C GLN A 315 -10.19 -0.58 -0.28
N ARG A 316 -11.14 -0.25 0.60
CA ARG A 316 -12.56 -0.66 0.49
C ARG A 316 -13.16 -0.09 -0.81
N ALA A 317 -14.02 -0.86 -1.47
CA ALA A 317 -14.76 -0.36 -2.63
C ALA A 317 -15.84 0.66 -2.20
N THR A 318 -15.97 1.73 -2.96
CA THR A 318 -17.00 2.77 -2.79
C THR A 318 -18.05 2.65 -3.89
N ALA A 319 -19.15 3.41 -3.80
CA ALA A 319 -20.14 3.45 -4.88
C ALA A 319 -19.55 3.91 -6.23
N ARG A 320 -18.44 4.66 -6.22
CA ARG A 320 -17.81 5.22 -7.44
C ARG A 320 -16.62 4.42 -7.92
N GLU A 321 -15.79 3.91 -7.01
CA GLU A 321 -14.53 3.25 -7.32
C GLU A 321 -14.48 1.86 -6.69
N ALA A 322 -14.24 0.83 -7.51
CA ALA A 322 -14.14 -0.56 -7.06
C ALA A 322 -12.88 -0.85 -6.23
N ASN A 323 -11.85 -0.01 -6.36
CA ASN A 323 -10.61 -0.10 -5.61
C ASN A 323 -9.95 -1.49 -5.64
N GLU A 324 -9.93 -2.12 -6.82
CA GLU A 324 -9.35 -3.44 -7.01
C GLU A 324 -7.83 -3.45 -6.79
N CYS A 325 -7.32 -4.59 -6.33
CA CYS A 325 -5.89 -4.77 -6.20
C CYS A 325 -5.26 -4.99 -7.59
N VAL A 326 -4.18 -4.26 -7.87
CA VAL A 326 -3.51 -4.24 -9.17
C VAL A 326 -2.27 -5.11 -9.14
N ALA A 327 -2.13 -5.98 -10.14
CA ALA A 327 -0.99 -6.87 -10.32
C ALA A 327 0.32 -6.08 -10.53
N CYS A 328 1.38 -6.51 -9.87
CA CYS A 328 2.70 -5.92 -10.05
C CYS A 328 3.24 -6.21 -11.46
N ASN A 329 3.71 -5.18 -12.16
CA ASN A 329 4.41 -5.38 -13.42
C ASN A 329 5.86 -5.82 -13.19
N CYS A 330 6.16 -7.09 -13.46
CA CYS A 330 7.49 -7.67 -13.35
C CYS A 330 8.04 -8.25 -14.66
N ASN A 331 7.45 -7.89 -15.81
CA ASN A 331 7.83 -8.43 -17.12
C ASN A 331 7.95 -9.97 -17.15
N LEU A 332 7.08 -10.69 -16.43
CA LEU A 332 7.13 -12.16 -16.30
C LEU A 332 8.46 -12.73 -15.77
N HIS A 333 9.22 -11.93 -15.02
CA HIS A 333 10.50 -12.32 -14.46
C HIS A 333 10.50 -12.45 -12.93
N ALA A 334 9.39 -12.14 -12.28
CA ALA A 334 9.20 -12.35 -10.86
C ALA A 334 7.81 -12.91 -10.59
N ARG A 335 7.67 -13.73 -9.55
CA ARG A 335 6.39 -14.24 -9.04
C ARG A 335 5.95 -13.58 -7.74
N ARG A 336 6.81 -12.72 -7.17
CA ARG A 336 6.59 -12.02 -5.91
C ARG A 336 6.92 -10.55 -6.12
N CYS A 337 6.16 -9.70 -5.44
CA CYS A 337 6.43 -8.29 -5.35
C CYS A 337 6.06 -7.80 -3.95
N ARG A 338 6.49 -6.58 -3.63
CA ARG A 338 6.09 -5.83 -2.43
C ARG A 338 5.66 -4.44 -2.82
N PHE A 339 4.84 -3.82 -1.98
CA PHE A 339 4.49 -2.42 -2.12
C PHE A 339 5.58 -1.50 -1.54
N ASN A 340 5.74 -0.31 -2.13
CA ASN A 340 6.57 0.77 -1.62
C ASN A 340 5.80 2.11 -1.69
N MET A 341 5.52 2.68 -0.52
CA MET A 341 4.74 3.93 -0.38
C MET A 341 5.42 5.15 -0.99
N GLU A 342 6.75 5.24 -0.93
CA GLU A 342 7.50 6.38 -1.48
C GLU A 342 7.40 6.42 -3.00
N LEU A 343 7.60 5.27 -3.65
CA LEU A 343 7.45 5.13 -5.10
C LEU A 343 6.01 5.40 -5.56
N TYR A 344 5.03 4.96 -4.77
CA TYR A 344 3.63 5.24 -5.04
C TYR A 344 3.35 6.75 -5.05
N LYS A 345 3.81 7.48 -4.03
CA LYS A 345 3.67 8.95 -3.97
C LYS A 345 4.36 9.63 -5.15
N LEU A 346 5.61 9.24 -5.48
CA LEU A 346 6.37 9.80 -6.60
C LEU A 346 5.73 9.52 -7.97
N SER A 347 5.00 8.42 -8.12
CA SER A 347 4.26 8.10 -9.35
C SER A 347 2.94 8.87 -9.51
N GLY A 348 2.61 9.77 -8.58
CA GLY A 348 1.30 10.43 -8.53
C GLY A 348 0.19 9.50 -8.06
N ARG A 349 0.47 8.61 -7.09
CA ARG A 349 -0.45 7.59 -6.57
C ARG A 349 -0.97 6.61 -7.63
N LYS A 350 -0.09 6.21 -8.56
CA LYS A 350 -0.43 5.24 -9.62
C LYS A 350 0.16 3.86 -9.38
N SER A 351 1.46 3.77 -9.08
CA SER A 351 2.17 2.50 -8.93
C SER A 351 3.32 2.58 -7.93
N GLY A 352 3.29 1.72 -6.93
CA GLY A 352 4.30 1.51 -5.90
C GLY A 352 4.88 0.09 -5.85
N GLY A 353 4.48 -0.80 -6.77
CA GLY A 353 4.93 -2.19 -6.77
C GLY A 353 6.42 -2.34 -7.09
N VAL A 354 7.12 -3.22 -6.36
CA VAL A 354 8.53 -3.55 -6.56
C VAL A 354 8.69 -5.06 -6.63
N CYS A 355 9.24 -5.56 -7.72
CA CYS A 355 9.46 -6.99 -7.95
C CYS A 355 10.56 -7.53 -7.04
N LEU A 356 10.40 -8.79 -6.61
CA LEU A 356 11.36 -9.47 -5.75
C LEU A 356 11.97 -10.66 -6.47
N ASN A 357 13.29 -10.82 -6.34
CA ASN A 357 14.05 -11.94 -6.91
C ASN A 357 13.83 -12.07 -8.43
N CYS A 358 14.17 -11.03 -9.19
CA CYS A 358 14.13 -11.06 -10.65
C CYS A 358 14.92 -12.27 -11.19
N ARG A 359 14.25 -13.07 -12.02
CA ARG A 359 14.79 -14.24 -12.72
C ARG A 359 15.27 -13.86 -14.12
N HIS A 360 15.80 -14.83 -14.86
CA HIS A 360 16.21 -14.65 -16.26
C HIS A 360 17.30 -13.57 -16.46
N ASN A 361 18.17 -13.42 -15.45
CA ASN A 361 19.27 -12.45 -15.45
C ASN A 361 18.81 -10.99 -15.64
N THR A 362 17.59 -10.68 -15.22
CA THR A 362 17.05 -9.32 -15.19
C THR A 362 17.23 -8.68 -13.82
N ALA A 363 17.14 -7.37 -13.78
CA ALA A 363 17.29 -6.54 -12.61
C ALA A 363 16.41 -5.28 -12.71
N GLY A 364 16.34 -4.53 -11.61
CA GLY A 364 15.54 -3.32 -11.48
C GLY A 364 14.15 -3.56 -10.89
N ARG A 365 13.45 -2.46 -10.60
CA ARG A 365 12.13 -2.44 -9.95
C ARG A 365 11.11 -3.38 -10.62
N HIS A 366 11.05 -3.34 -11.94
CA HIS A 366 10.13 -4.14 -12.78
C HIS A 366 10.84 -5.28 -13.51
N CYS A 367 12.06 -5.65 -13.12
CA CYS A 367 12.88 -6.62 -13.86
C CYS A 367 13.03 -6.23 -15.35
N HIS A 368 13.26 -4.93 -15.62
CA HIS A 368 13.11 -4.33 -16.95
C HIS A 368 14.45 -4.08 -17.66
N TYR A 369 15.58 -4.34 -17.00
CA TYR A 369 16.91 -4.29 -17.61
C TYR A 369 17.74 -5.50 -17.20
N CYS A 370 18.86 -5.72 -17.87
CA CYS A 370 19.72 -6.89 -17.61
C CYS A 370 20.66 -6.66 -16.43
N LYS A 371 20.83 -7.69 -15.61
CA LYS A 371 21.79 -7.68 -14.51
C LYS A 371 23.21 -7.45 -15.03
N GLU A 372 24.08 -6.91 -14.19
CA GLU A 372 25.50 -6.77 -14.50
C GLU A 372 26.12 -8.10 -14.99
N GLY A 373 26.93 -8.03 -16.05
CA GLY A 373 27.45 -9.21 -16.77
C GLY A 373 26.51 -9.76 -17.85
N TYR A 374 25.37 -9.12 -18.09
CA TYR A 374 24.43 -9.42 -19.17
C TYR A 374 24.04 -8.15 -19.95
N TYR A 375 23.64 -8.32 -21.20
CA TYR A 375 23.12 -7.27 -22.06
C TYR A 375 21.79 -7.67 -22.73
N ARG A 376 21.06 -6.67 -23.21
CA ARG A 376 19.73 -6.79 -23.78
C ARG A 376 19.79 -7.35 -25.21
N ASP A 377 19.12 -8.47 -25.45
CA ASP A 377 18.91 -9.03 -26.79
C ASP A 377 17.66 -8.43 -27.45
N LEU A 378 17.83 -7.35 -28.21
CA LEU A 378 16.72 -6.61 -28.83
C LEU A 378 15.86 -7.44 -29.79
N SER A 379 16.31 -8.63 -30.24
CA SER A 379 15.50 -9.53 -31.06
C SER A 379 14.32 -10.18 -30.31
N LYS A 380 14.31 -10.11 -28.98
CA LYS A 380 13.30 -10.72 -28.10
C LYS A 380 12.60 -9.64 -27.30
N PRO A 381 11.29 -9.77 -26.97
CA PRO A 381 10.63 -8.82 -26.07
C PRO A 381 11.23 -8.88 -24.66
N ILE A 382 11.09 -7.80 -23.88
CA ILE A 382 11.66 -7.74 -22.53
C ILE A 382 11.12 -8.84 -21.61
N SER A 383 9.88 -9.29 -21.81
CA SER A 383 9.27 -10.36 -21.00
C SER A 383 9.79 -11.77 -21.30
N HIS A 384 10.61 -11.95 -22.35
CA HIS A 384 11.11 -13.26 -22.76
C HIS A 384 12.16 -13.80 -21.78
N ARG A 385 12.15 -15.11 -21.49
CA ARG A 385 13.10 -15.76 -20.55
C ARG A 385 14.58 -15.63 -20.93
N LYS A 386 14.86 -15.33 -22.20
CA LYS A 386 16.20 -15.10 -22.78
C LYS A 386 16.38 -13.64 -23.27
N ALA A 387 15.63 -12.68 -22.72
CA ALA A 387 15.76 -11.26 -23.08
C ALA A 387 17.15 -10.67 -22.74
N CYS A 388 17.86 -11.32 -21.80
CA CYS A 388 19.22 -10.97 -21.39
C CYS A 388 20.22 -12.07 -21.77
N LYS A 389 21.25 -11.67 -22.52
CA LYS A 389 22.35 -12.52 -22.99
C LYS A 389 23.61 -12.21 -22.21
N ALA A 390 24.39 -13.24 -21.88
CA ALA A 390 25.62 -13.07 -21.10
C ALA A 390 26.68 -12.29 -21.90
N CYS A 391 27.43 -11.44 -21.20
CA CYS A 391 28.61 -10.79 -21.74
C CYS A 391 29.73 -11.83 -21.88
N ASP A 392 30.17 -12.10 -23.11
CA ASP A 392 31.27 -13.02 -23.38
C ASP A 392 32.59 -12.25 -23.57
N CYS A 393 32.98 -11.46 -22.58
CA CYS A 393 34.18 -10.62 -22.68
C CYS A 393 35.45 -11.47 -22.61
N HIS A 394 36.32 -11.32 -23.62
CA HIS A 394 37.55 -12.10 -23.73
C HIS A 394 38.46 -11.85 -22.52
N PRO A 395 38.92 -12.91 -21.80
CA PRO A 395 39.60 -12.77 -20.50
C PRO A 395 40.91 -11.98 -20.57
N VAL A 396 41.59 -12.03 -21.72
CA VAL A 396 42.85 -11.32 -21.94
C VAL A 396 42.64 -9.96 -22.61
N GLY A 397 41.66 -9.86 -23.52
CA GLY A 397 41.48 -8.70 -24.40
C GLY A 397 40.59 -7.61 -23.81
N ALA A 398 39.69 -7.97 -22.89
CA ALA A 398 38.87 -7.03 -22.16
C ALA A 398 39.54 -6.59 -20.84
N ALA A 399 39.23 -5.37 -20.41
CA ALA A 399 39.63 -4.81 -19.13
C ALA A 399 38.68 -5.23 -17.98
N GLY A 400 37.53 -5.81 -18.29
CA GLY A 400 36.53 -6.26 -17.32
C GLY A 400 35.48 -7.19 -17.93
N LYS A 401 34.72 -7.88 -17.07
CA LYS A 401 33.67 -8.85 -17.48
C LYS A 401 32.31 -8.21 -17.75
N THR A 402 32.11 -6.98 -17.30
CA THR A 402 30.84 -6.24 -17.47
C THR A 402 30.85 -5.51 -18.81
N CYS A 403 29.98 -5.93 -19.72
CA CYS A 403 29.76 -5.25 -21.00
C CYS A 403 28.64 -4.18 -20.90
N ASN A 404 28.54 -3.35 -21.93
CA ASN A 404 27.45 -2.38 -22.06
C ASN A 404 26.09 -3.10 -22.15
N GLN A 405 25.13 -2.74 -21.28
CA GLN A 405 23.84 -3.43 -21.19
C GLN A 405 22.96 -3.30 -22.45
N THR A 406 23.18 -2.28 -23.29
CA THR A 406 22.40 -2.06 -24.51
C THR A 406 23.08 -2.67 -25.73
N THR A 407 24.38 -2.48 -25.88
CA THR A 407 25.12 -2.88 -27.10
C THR A 407 25.85 -4.21 -26.97
N GLY A 408 26.05 -4.72 -25.75
CA GLY A 408 26.89 -5.88 -25.48
C GLY A 408 28.40 -5.62 -25.60
N GLN A 409 28.83 -4.39 -25.89
CA GLN A 409 30.24 -4.05 -26.07
C GLN A 409 31.02 -4.18 -24.75
N CYS A 410 32.03 -5.05 -24.75
CA CYS A 410 32.98 -5.20 -23.66
C CYS A 410 33.99 -4.04 -23.61
N PRO A 411 34.52 -3.69 -22.43
CA PRO A 411 35.54 -2.66 -22.28
C PRO A 411 36.89 -3.19 -22.78
N CYS A 412 37.27 -2.92 -24.02
CA CYS A 412 38.50 -3.46 -24.61
C CYS A 412 39.76 -2.75 -24.11
N LYS A 413 40.86 -3.52 -23.98
CA LYS A 413 42.20 -2.98 -23.72
C LYS A 413 42.75 -2.23 -24.94
N ASP A 414 43.79 -1.44 -24.73
CA ASP A 414 44.43 -0.67 -25.79
C ASP A 414 44.86 -1.57 -26.97
N GLY A 415 44.51 -1.16 -28.19
CA GLY A 415 44.81 -1.92 -29.40
C GLY A 415 43.91 -3.13 -29.65
N VAL A 416 42.94 -3.44 -28.77
CA VAL A 416 41.98 -4.54 -28.92
C VAL A 416 40.63 -4.00 -29.42
N THR A 417 39.91 -4.77 -30.25
CA THR A 417 38.59 -4.43 -30.78
C THR A 417 37.67 -5.67 -30.87
N GLY A 418 36.45 -5.47 -31.37
CA GLY A 418 35.36 -6.46 -31.38
C GLY A 418 34.42 -6.33 -30.18
N ILE A 419 33.18 -6.83 -30.31
CA ILE A 419 32.15 -6.76 -29.26
C ILE A 419 32.65 -7.42 -27.97
N THR A 420 33.33 -8.56 -28.11
CA THR A 420 33.90 -9.35 -27.02
C THR A 420 35.37 -9.06 -26.73
N CYS A 421 35.98 -8.08 -27.42
CA CYS A 421 37.41 -7.76 -27.31
C CYS A 421 38.34 -8.94 -27.66
N ASN A 422 38.01 -9.68 -28.71
CA ASN A 422 38.67 -10.93 -29.10
C ASN A 422 39.70 -10.79 -30.23
N ARG A 423 39.98 -9.57 -30.73
CA ARG A 423 40.94 -9.37 -31.84
C ARG A 423 41.67 -8.04 -31.73
N CYS A 424 42.86 -7.95 -32.31
CA CYS A 424 43.59 -6.68 -32.40
C CYS A 424 42.94 -5.74 -33.43
N ALA A 425 42.98 -4.45 -33.15
CA ALA A 425 42.56 -3.41 -34.08
C ALA A 425 43.52 -3.33 -35.28
N LYS A 426 43.06 -2.72 -36.38
CA LYS A 426 43.90 -2.50 -37.56
C LYS A 426 45.16 -1.71 -37.18
N GLY A 427 46.33 -2.18 -37.61
CA GLY A 427 47.64 -1.60 -37.25
C GLY A 427 48.23 -2.10 -35.92
N TYR A 428 47.62 -3.11 -35.30
CA TYR A 428 48.13 -3.81 -34.12
C TYR A 428 48.31 -5.31 -34.40
N GLN A 429 49.28 -5.92 -33.74
CA GLN A 429 49.55 -7.36 -33.77
C GLN A 429 49.49 -7.97 -32.37
N GLN A 430 49.18 -9.27 -32.28
CA GLN A 430 49.05 -9.96 -31.00
C GLN A 430 50.42 -10.16 -30.35
N SER A 431 50.51 -9.82 -29.07
CA SER A 431 51.70 -10.06 -28.25
C SER A 431 51.52 -11.31 -27.37
N ARG A 432 52.62 -11.78 -26.77
CA ARG A 432 52.58 -12.89 -25.78
C ARG A 432 52.20 -12.43 -24.37
N SER A 433 52.00 -11.13 -24.14
CA SER A 433 51.69 -10.58 -22.82
C SER A 433 50.17 -10.60 -22.54
N PRO A 434 49.71 -11.22 -21.44
CA PRO A 434 48.32 -11.14 -21.01
C PRO A 434 47.89 -9.72 -20.59
N ILE A 435 48.84 -8.86 -20.24
CA ILE A 435 48.57 -7.50 -19.76
C ILE A 435 48.35 -6.57 -20.96
N ALA A 436 49.22 -6.66 -21.97
CA ALA A 436 49.16 -5.85 -23.20
C ALA A 436 49.07 -6.77 -24.44
N PRO A 437 47.90 -7.34 -24.75
CA PRO A 437 47.77 -8.39 -25.76
C PRO A 437 47.90 -7.92 -27.20
N CYS A 438 47.77 -6.62 -27.48
CA CYS A 438 47.90 -6.05 -28.81
C CYS A 438 48.90 -4.88 -28.79
N ILE A 439 49.94 -4.96 -29.60
CA ILE A 439 50.97 -3.92 -29.74
C ILE A 439 50.92 -3.33 -31.15
N LYS A 440 51.22 -2.03 -31.28
CA LYS A 440 51.20 -1.35 -32.58
C LYS A 440 52.30 -1.89 -33.48
N ILE A 441 51.98 -2.17 -34.75
CA ILE A 441 52.97 -2.59 -35.75
C ILE A 441 53.90 -1.40 -36.01
N PRO A 442 55.22 -1.53 -35.81
CA PRO A 442 56.15 -0.46 -36.12
C PRO A 442 56.13 -0.20 -37.64
N VAL A 443 55.90 1.05 -38.02
CA VAL A 443 56.06 1.49 -39.41
C VAL A 443 57.56 1.76 -39.60
N ALA A 444 58.22 1.00 -40.47
CA ALA A 444 59.59 1.32 -40.86
C ALA A 444 59.61 2.70 -41.55
N PRO A 445 60.48 3.64 -41.15
CA PRO A 445 60.62 4.90 -41.87
C PRO A 445 61.25 4.63 -43.24
N PRO A 446 60.77 5.26 -44.33
CA PRO A 446 61.50 5.25 -45.60
C PRO A 446 62.83 6.01 -45.44
N THR A 447 63.89 5.42 -45.96
CA THR A 447 65.27 5.91 -46.01
C THR A 447 65.38 7.14 -46.92
N THR A 448 65.77 8.30 -46.38
CA THR A 448 66.41 9.39 -47.14
C THR A 448 67.27 10.24 -46.20
N PRO A 449 68.40 10.81 -46.68
CA PRO A 449 69.52 11.23 -45.86
C PRO A 449 69.34 12.64 -45.25
N SER A 450 70.07 12.80 -44.15
CA SER A 450 70.23 13.92 -43.23
C SER A 450 70.20 15.32 -43.86
N SER A 451 69.29 16.16 -43.37
CA SER A 451 69.49 17.61 -43.29
C SER A 451 69.35 18.03 -41.83
N ILE A 452 70.45 18.51 -41.28
CA ILE A 452 70.60 19.04 -39.93
C ILE A 452 69.70 20.28 -39.80
N THR A 453 68.75 20.23 -38.86
CA THR A 453 68.22 21.43 -38.18
C THR A 453 67.73 21.01 -36.80
N GLU A 454 68.54 21.36 -35.81
CA GLU A 454 68.24 21.63 -34.40
C GLU A 454 67.12 20.82 -33.73
N GLU A 455 67.52 19.90 -32.86
CA GLU A 455 66.68 19.46 -31.75
C GLU A 455 66.32 20.65 -30.86
N PRO A 456 65.06 20.83 -30.45
CA PRO A 456 64.76 21.53 -29.22
C PRO A 456 64.92 20.56 -28.05
N SER A 457 66.18 20.31 -27.68
CA SER A 457 66.53 20.02 -26.29
C SER A 457 66.12 21.25 -25.46
N ASP A 458 64.95 21.23 -24.80
CA ASP A 458 64.85 21.66 -23.39
C ASP A 458 63.44 21.64 -22.74
N CYS A 459 62.41 21.01 -23.32
CA CYS A 459 61.09 21.02 -22.64
C CYS A 459 61.08 20.30 -21.28
N ASP A 460 61.99 19.34 -21.02
CA ASP A 460 62.07 18.60 -19.75
C ASP A 460 62.80 19.39 -18.63
N SER A 461 63.66 20.36 -18.95
CA SER A 461 64.27 21.27 -17.96
C SER A 461 63.37 22.47 -17.67
N TYR A 462 62.66 22.98 -18.70
CA TYR A 462 61.81 24.16 -18.64
C TYR A 462 60.48 23.92 -17.91
N CYS A 463 59.90 22.72 -18.04
CA CYS A 463 58.67 22.33 -17.38
C CYS A 463 58.81 20.99 -16.67
N LYS A 464 58.82 21.00 -15.32
CA LYS A 464 58.61 19.76 -14.53
C LYS A 464 57.16 19.31 -14.67
N ALA A 465 56.82 18.70 -15.80
CA ALA A 465 55.52 18.08 -15.99
C ALA A 465 55.30 17.06 -14.87
N SER A 466 54.31 17.29 -14.00
CA SER A 466 53.97 16.36 -12.93
C SER A 466 53.51 15.03 -13.54
N LYS A 467 54.41 14.04 -13.65
CA LYS A 467 54.19 12.71 -14.26
C LYS A 467 53.28 11.79 -13.40
N GLY A 468 52.20 12.32 -12.80
CA GLY A 468 51.27 11.55 -11.96
C GLY A 468 49.82 12.05 -12.01
N LYS A 469 48.86 11.17 -11.66
CA LYS A 469 47.43 11.51 -11.50
C LYS A 469 47.29 12.64 -10.45
N LEU A 470 47.19 13.89 -10.91
CA LEU A 470 47.11 15.05 -10.03
C LEU A 470 45.84 14.99 -9.16
N LYS A 471 45.98 14.63 -7.88
CA LYS A 471 44.89 14.65 -6.90
C LYS A 471 44.92 16.00 -6.17
N ILE A 472 43.89 16.82 -6.38
CA ILE A 472 43.76 18.08 -5.64
C ILE A 472 43.47 17.80 -4.15
N ASN A 473 44.20 18.49 -3.27
CA ASN A 473 44.04 18.42 -1.82
C ASN A 473 43.96 19.84 -1.25
N MET A 474 43.62 19.96 0.03
CA MET A 474 43.46 21.27 0.68
C MET A 474 44.73 22.10 0.62
N LYS A 475 45.90 21.48 0.84
CA LYS A 475 47.20 22.17 0.84
C LYS A 475 47.49 22.83 -0.51
N LYS A 476 47.20 22.16 -1.63
CA LYS A 476 47.35 22.72 -2.98
C LYS A 476 46.33 23.81 -3.30
N TYR A 477 45.08 23.66 -2.82
CA TYR A 477 44.04 24.67 -2.99
C TYR A 477 44.35 25.96 -2.22
N CYS A 478 44.83 25.85 -0.97
CA CYS A 478 45.18 27.03 -0.16
C CYS A 478 46.41 27.80 -0.69
N LYS A 479 47.33 27.13 -1.39
CA LYS A 479 48.56 27.71 -1.94
C LYS A 479 48.37 28.54 -3.22
N LYS A 480 47.16 28.54 -3.79
CA LYS A 480 46.82 29.21 -5.04
C LYS A 480 45.85 30.34 -4.77
N ASP A 481 45.96 31.45 -5.49
CA ASP A 481 45.18 32.67 -5.23
C ASP A 481 43.77 32.55 -5.79
N TYR A 482 43.63 31.93 -6.95
CA TYR A 482 42.32 31.68 -7.55
C TYR A 482 42.13 30.21 -7.96
N ALA A 483 40.87 29.79 -8.04
CA ALA A 483 40.48 28.45 -8.46
C ALA A 483 39.14 28.49 -9.20
N VAL A 484 39.15 28.17 -10.49
CA VAL A 484 37.99 28.33 -11.38
C VAL A 484 37.78 27.11 -12.28
N GLN A 485 36.53 26.81 -12.57
CA GLN A 485 36.15 25.83 -13.58
C GLN A 485 35.89 26.55 -14.90
N VAL A 486 36.63 26.16 -15.93
CA VAL A 486 36.61 26.79 -17.25
C VAL A 486 36.25 25.79 -18.33
N HIS A 487 35.56 26.25 -19.36
CA HIS A 487 35.33 25.51 -20.60
C HIS A 487 36.03 26.25 -21.74
N ILE A 488 36.92 25.55 -22.46
CA ILE A 488 37.70 26.19 -23.52
C ILE A 488 36.90 26.14 -24.81
N LEU A 489 36.59 27.31 -25.36
CA LEU A 489 35.79 27.45 -26.58
C LEU A 489 36.68 27.43 -27.82
N LYS A 490 37.61 28.39 -27.91
CA LYS A 490 38.52 28.55 -29.05
C LYS A 490 39.91 28.99 -28.62
N ALA A 491 40.90 28.81 -29.50
CA ALA A 491 42.29 29.16 -29.28
C ALA A 491 42.83 29.92 -30.50
N GLU A 492 43.48 31.06 -30.26
CA GLU A 492 44.06 31.94 -31.26
C GLU A 492 45.52 32.24 -30.87
N LYS A 493 46.44 32.24 -31.85
CA LYS A 493 47.84 32.61 -31.61
C LYS A 493 47.97 34.13 -31.72
N ALA A 494 48.52 34.77 -30.70
CA ALA A 494 48.70 36.22 -30.58
C ALA A 494 50.16 36.53 -30.24
N GLY A 495 51.03 36.53 -31.27
CA GLY A 495 52.47 36.75 -31.10
C GLY A 495 53.15 35.65 -30.28
N GLU A 496 53.84 36.05 -29.21
CA GLU A 496 54.47 35.13 -28.24
C GLU A 496 53.48 34.48 -27.27
N TRP A 497 52.19 34.81 -27.36
CA TRP A 497 51.13 34.29 -26.49
C TRP A 497 50.07 33.53 -27.28
N TRP A 498 49.41 32.61 -26.58
CA TRP A 498 48.15 32.00 -27.01
C TRP A 498 47.01 32.60 -26.23
N LYS A 499 46.00 33.05 -26.96
CA LYS A 499 44.75 33.60 -26.45
C LYS A 499 43.67 32.51 -26.56
N PHE A 500 43.20 32.03 -25.41
CA PHE A 500 42.08 31.10 -25.35
C PHE A 500 40.82 31.84 -24.93
N THR A 501 39.72 31.71 -25.69
CA THR A 501 38.41 32.14 -25.22
C THR A 501 37.84 31.05 -24.32
N VAL A 502 37.59 31.38 -23.06
CA VAL A 502 37.12 30.44 -22.06
C VAL A 502 35.82 30.92 -21.43
N ASN A 503 34.88 30.01 -21.22
CA ASN A 503 33.69 30.27 -20.42
C ASN A 503 33.94 29.84 -18.97
N ILE A 504 33.88 30.79 -18.04
CA ILE A 504 34.05 30.53 -16.61
C ILE A 504 32.71 30.08 -16.01
N ILE A 505 32.60 28.78 -15.75
CA ILE A 505 31.37 28.12 -15.27
C ILE A 505 31.19 28.36 -13.76
N SER A 506 32.27 28.27 -12.99
CA SER A 506 32.20 28.38 -11.53
C SER A 506 33.52 28.88 -10.93
N VAL A 507 33.41 29.78 -9.97
CA VAL A 507 34.52 30.34 -9.19
C VAL A 507 34.49 29.72 -7.80
N TYR A 508 35.54 28.98 -7.45
CA TYR A 508 35.68 28.29 -6.16
C TYR A 508 36.58 29.07 -5.20
N LYS A 509 37.58 29.77 -5.72
CA LYS A 509 38.45 30.70 -4.99
C LYS A 509 38.69 31.94 -5.83
N GLN A 510 38.68 33.10 -5.18
CA GLN A 510 38.87 34.41 -5.79
C GLN A 510 40.17 35.01 -5.28
N GLY A 511 41.03 35.43 -6.20
CA GLY A 511 42.24 36.18 -5.89
C GLY A 511 41.97 37.68 -5.81
N GLU A 512 43.03 38.48 -5.84
CA GLU A 512 43.00 39.94 -5.85
C GLU A 512 42.34 40.47 -7.13
N ASN A 513 42.60 39.80 -8.25
CA ASN A 513 41.92 40.08 -9.51
C ASN A 513 40.52 39.42 -9.55
N ARG A 514 39.48 40.25 -9.70
CA ARG A 514 38.08 39.79 -9.61
C ARG A 514 37.65 39.00 -10.85
N ILE A 515 37.84 37.67 -10.82
CA ILE A 515 37.33 36.76 -11.86
C ILE A 515 35.79 36.65 -11.82
N ARG A 516 35.12 36.87 -12.96
CA ARG A 516 33.65 36.78 -13.11
C ARG A 516 33.26 35.55 -13.92
N ARG A 517 32.01 35.08 -13.74
CA ARG A 517 31.43 34.04 -14.60
C ARG A 517 31.11 34.60 -15.97
N GLY A 518 31.13 33.73 -16.99
CA GLY A 518 30.94 34.12 -18.39
C GLY A 518 32.23 34.05 -19.20
N ASP A 519 32.20 34.61 -20.39
CA ASP A 519 33.32 34.52 -21.33
C ASP A 519 34.45 35.48 -20.95
N GLN A 520 35.65 34.92 -20.83
CA GLN A 520 36.88 35.64 -20.52
C GLN A 520 38.03 35.11 -21.36
N PHE A 521 39.14 35.85 -21.39
CA PHE A 521 40.37 35.42 -22.05
C PHE A 521 41.30 34.71 -21.06
N LEU A 522 41.84 33.58 -21.49
CA LEU A 522 42.91 32.85 -20.82
C LEU A 522 44.17 32.97 -21.67
N TRP A 523 45.24 33.52 -21.10
CA TRP A 523 46.52 33.74 -21.78
C TRP A 523 47.55 32.71 -21.32
N ILE A 524 48.27 32.11 -22.29
CA ILE A 524 49.32 31.12 -22.05
C ILE A 524 50.50 31.43 -22.98
N ARG A 525 51.75 31.41 -22.50
CA ARG A 525 52.90 31.70 -23.37
C ARG A 525 53.06 30.65 -24.48
N GLY A 526 53.53 31.07 -25.64
CA GLY A 526 53.79 30.20 -26.80
C GLY A 526 54.73 29.04 -26.49
N LYS A 527 55.79 29.31 -25.71
CA LYS A 527 56.75 28.30 -25.24
C LYS A 527 56.08 27.24 -24.34
N ASP A 528 55.15 27.66 -23.48
CA ASP A 528 54.39 26.78 -22.58
C ASP A 528 53.40 25.87 -23.33
N VAL A 529 52.72 26.41 -24.36
CA VAL A 529 51.84 25.62 -25.24
C VAL A 529 52.64 24.62 -26.08
N ALA A 530 53.81 25.02 -26.60
CA ALA A 530 54.70 24.15 -27.37
C ALA A 530 55.22 22.98 -26.52
N CYS A 531 55.59 23.22 -25.27
CA CYS A 531 56.00 22.19 -24.31
C CYS A 531 54.83 21.42 -23.65
N LYS A 532 53.57 21.68 -24.05
CA LYS A 532 52.36 21.04 -23.50
C LYS A 532 52.21 21.22 -21.98
N CYS A 533 52.54 22.40 -21.47
CA CYS A 533 52.52 22.77 -20.05
C CYS A 533 51.86 24.14 -19.84
N PRO A 534 50.54 24.26 -19.70
CA PRO A 534 49.56 23.20 -19.43
C PRO A 534 48.94 22.54 -20.68
N LYS A 535 48.50 21.27 -20.52
CA LYS A 535 47.80 20.51 -21.58
C LYS A 535 46.33 20.93 -21.72
N VAL A 536 46.09 21.92 -22.55
CA VAL A 536 44.73 22.41 -22.85
C VAL A 536 44.32 22.11 -24.29
N LYS A 537 43.05 21.73 -24.45
CA LYS A 537 42.41 21.44 -25.73
C LYS A 537 41.06 22.16 -25.79
N PRO A 538 40.71 22.78 -26.93
CA PRO A 538 39.36 23.30 -27.16
C PRO A 538 38.28 22.22 -26.97
N GLY A 539 37.08 22.63 -26.57
CA GLY A 539 35.92 21.75 -26.35
C GLY A 539 35.95 20.94 -25.04
N LYS A 540 36.95 21.13 -24.17
CA LYS A 540 37.04 20.44 -22.88
C LYS A 540 36.88 21.37 -21.69
N LYS A 541 36.43 20.81 -20.57
CA LYS A 541 36.30 21.50 -19.27
C LYS A 541 37.54 21.21 -18.41
N TYR A 542 38.05 22.23 -17.74
CA TYR A 542 39.23 22.17 -16.89
C TYR A 542 38.97 22.87 -15.56
N LEU A 543 39.67 22.41 -14.53
CA LEU A 543 39.89 23.13 -13.28
C LEU A 543 41.24 23.84 -13.41
N LEU A 544 41.21 25.16 -13.29
CA LEU A 544 42.37 26.04 -13.33
C LEU A 544 42.62 26.58 -11.92
N LEU A 545 43.83 26.40 -11.40
CA LEU A 545 44.31 27.08 -10.19
C LEU A 545 45.63 27.79 -10.50
N GLY A 546 45.67 29.09 -10.29
CA GLY A 546 46.85 29.91 -10.54
C GLY A 546 47.12 30.86 -9.38
N ASN A 547 48.18 31.63 -9.55
CA ASN A 547 48.48 32.78 -8.70
C ASN A 547 48.18 34.04 -9.50
N ASP A 548 47.85 35.13 -8.82
CA ASP A 548 47.72 36.41 -9.50
C ASP A 548 49.13 36.94 -9.79
N GLU A 549 49.62 36.73 -11.01
CA GLU A 549 50.78 37.49 -11.51
C GLU A 549 50.29 38.72 -12.25
N ASP A 550 50.94 39.87 -11.99
CA ASP A 550 50.72 41.12 -12.71
C ASP A 550 50.97 40.90 -14.21
N SER A 551 49.89 40.95 -14.99
CA SER A 551 49.98 40.92 -16.44
C SER A 551 50.33 42.32 -16.94
N PRO A 552 51.35 42.49 -17.80
CA PRO A 552 51.62 43.78 -18.43
C PRO A 552 50.49 44.08 -19.43
N GLY A 553 49.46 44.79 -18.97
CA GLY A 553 48.47 45.48 -19.81
C GLY A 553 47.41 44.64 -20.52
N GLN A 554 47.19 43.36 -20.19
CA GLN A 554 46.17 42.52 -20.86
C GLN A 554 45.04 42.08 -19.90
N SER A 555 43.79 42.31 -20.30
CA SER A 555 42.60 41.88 -19.55
C SER A 555 42.35 40.37 -19.73
N GLY A 556 42.43 39.59 -18.64
CA GLY A 556 42.17 38.15 -18.66
C GLY A 556 42.85 37.39 -17.52
N VAL A 557 42.66 36.07 -17.49
CA VAL A 557 43.33 35.16 -16.56
C VAL A 557 44.60 34.64 -17.23
N VAL A 558 45.72 34.59 -16.53
CA VAL A 558 46.98 34.03 -17.05
C VAL A 558 47.25 32.67 -16.42
N ALA A 559 47.60 31.68 -17.24
CA ALA A 559 48.08 30.38 -16.78
C ALA A 559 49.53 30.17 -17.22
N ASP A 560 50.42 30.14 -16.23
CA ASP A 560 51.86 29.99 -16.36
C ASP A 560 52.33 28.57 -15.98
N LYS A 561 53.66 28.36 -15.94
CA LYS A 561 54.30 27.11 -15.46
C LYS A 561 53.91 26.72 -14.03
N GLY A 562 53.58 27.69 -13.17
CA GLY A 562 53.11 27.46 -11.80
C GLY A 562 51.63 27.08 -11.72
N SER A 563 50.86 27.28 -12.78
CA SER A 563 49.42 27.07 -12.81
C SER A 563 49.03 25.60 -13.00
N LEU A 564 48.05 25.15 -12.22
CA LEU A 564 47.53 23.80 -12.27
C LEU A 564 46.29 23.76 -13.15
N VAL A 565 46.43 23.14 -14.33
CA VAL A 565 45.32 22.91 -15.25
C VAL A 565 45.00 21.43 -15.31
N ILE A 566 43.84 21.05 -14.79
CA ILE A 566 43.45 19.65 -14.64
C ILE A 566 42.11 19.42 -15.32
N GLN A 567 42.02 18.42 -16.20
CA GLN A 567 40.77 18.12 -16.89
C GLN A 567 39.65 17.82 -15.87
N TRP A 568 38.52 18.49 -16.01
CA TRP A 568 37.43 18.49 -15.05
C TRP A 568 36.84 17.08 -14.83
N ARG A 569 36.50 16.78 -13.59
CA ARG A 569 35.73 15.59 -13.18
C ARG A 569 34.61 16.04 -12.26
N ASP A 570 33.38 15.57 -12.46
CA ASP A 570 32.21 16.06 -11.71
C ASP A 570 32.31 15.81 -10.20
N THR A 571 33.05 14.79 -9.79
CA THR A 571 33.35 14.51 -8.38
C THR A 571 34.14 15.63 -7.67
N TRP A 572 34.77 16.55 -8.41
CA TRP A 572 35.51 17.67 -7.83
C TRP A 572 34.62 18.84 -7.41
N ALA A 573 33.44 19.03 -7.99
CA ALA A 573 32.53 20.12 -7.62
C ALA A 573 32.24 20.10 -6.11
N ARG A 574 31.81 18.94 -5.59
CA ARG A 574 31.51 18.75 -4.16
C ARG A 574 32.76 18.92 -3.29
N ARG A 575 33.93 18.53 -3.79
CA ARG A 575 35.19 18.59 -3.05
C ARG A 575 35.74 20.01 -2.95
N LEU A 576 35.67 20.79 -4.03
CA LEU A 576 36.09 22.20 -4.07
C LEU A 576 35.16 23.08 -3.24
N ARG A 577 33.84 22.84 -3.25
CA ARG A 577 32.90 23.52 -2.33
C ARG A 577 33.23 23.26 -0.85
N LYS A 578 33.64 22.04 -0.50
CA LYS A 578 34.15 21.73 0.86
C LYS A 578 35.47 22.44 1.17
N PHE A 579 36.33 22.66 0.18
CA PHE A 579 37.57 23.42 0.37
C PHE A 579 37.30 24.91 0.59
N GLN A 580 36.46 25.51 -0.25
CA GLN A 580 35.99 26.89 -0.10
C GLN A 580 35.35 27.15 1.28
N GLN A 581 34.50 26.24 1.77
CA GLN A 581 33.91 26.37 3.11
C GLN A 581 34.95 26.29 4.24
N ARG A 582 35.98 25.46 4.09
CA ARG A 582 37.04 25.32 5.11
C ARG A 582 38.02 26.49 5.09
N GLU A 583 38.28 27.07 3.93
CA GLU A 583 39.02 28.33 3.78
C GLU A 583 38.30 29.50 4.46
N LYS A 584 36.98 29.65 4.22
CA LYS A 584 36.15 30.64 4.95
C LYS A 584 36.17 30.47 6.47
N LYS A 585 36.47 29.26 6.97
CA LYS A 585 36.63 28.93 8.40
C LYS A 585 38.10 29.06 8.87
N GLY A 586 38.96 29.76 8.13
CA GLY A 586 40.35 30.03 8.51
C GLY A 586 41.30 28.83 8.42
N LYS A 587 40.91 27.71 7.77
CA LYS A 587 41.73 26.49 7.71
C LYS A 587 42.81 26.48 6.63
N CYS A 588 42.98 27.58 5.90
CA CYS A 588 44.14 27.80 5.05
C CYS A 588 45.20 28.54 5.88
N LYS A 589 46.19 27.81 6.41
CA LYS A 589 47.41 28.43 6.93
C LYS A 589 48.21 28.93 5.73
N LYS A 590 48.31 30.26 5.54
CA LYS A 590 49.29 30.83 4.61
C LYS A 590 50.69 30.43 5.12
N PRO A 591 51.60 29.95 4.25
CA PRO A 591 52.99 29.75 4.65
C PRO A 591 53.62 31.07 5.05
#